data_AF-A0AB38J737-F1
#
_entry.id   AF-A0AB38J737-F1
#
_cell.length_a   1.000
_cell.length_b   1.000
_cell.length_c   1.000
_cell.angle_alpha   90.00
_cell.angle_beta   90.00
_cell.angle_gamma   90.00
#
_symmetry.space_group_name_H-M   'P 1'
#
loop_
_entity.id
_entity.type
_entity.pdbx_description
1 polymer ?
#
loop_
_entity_poly.entity_id
_entity_poly.type
_entity_poly.pdbx_seq_one_letter_code
_entity_poly.pdbx_strand_id
1 'polypeptide(L)'
;MLLYRDGRFLQLLEGPTGVLEERMSVIATDPRHHDVRTLLSEQLTGRLLPSWTMGYPTVGRAEIDDIPGYRRTFEDLDTDTDSSFTLPALRELIRWFRDRTH
;
A
#
# COMPACT_ATOMS: atom_id res chain seq x y z
N MET A 1 -5.64 3.54 1.28
CA MET A 1 -5.24 2.68 2.42
C MET A 1 -3.82 3.05 2.84
N LEU A 2 -3.48 2.98 4.12
CA LEU A 2 -2.11 3.17 4.62
C LEU A 2 -1.78 2.10 5.67
N LEU A 3 -0.68 1.37 5.46
CA LEU A 3 -0.15 0.37 6.38
C LEU A 3 1.21 0.81 6.90
N TYR A 4 1.54 0.45 8.13
CA TYR A 4 2.83 0.73 8.75
C TYR A 4 3.37 -0.49 9.48
N ARG A 5 4.63 -0.84 9.21
CA ARG A 5 5.35 -1.91 9.89
C ARG A 5 6.84 -1.56 9.94
N ASP A 6 7.43 -1.71 11.13
CA ASP A 6 8.88 -1.68 11.36
C ASP A 6 9.60 -0.50 10.67
N GLY A 7 9.00 0.69 10.70
CA GLY A 7 9.56 1.91 10.10
C GLY A 7 9.17 2.18 8.65
N ARG A 8 8.47 1.26 7.97
CA ARG A 8 8.05 1.39 6.57
C ARG A 8 6.56 1.68 6.44
N PHE A 9 6.23 2.51 5.46
CA PHE A 9 4.85 2.84 5.08
C PHE A 9 4.52 2.21 3.72
N LEU A 10 3.33 1.61 3.62
CA LEU A 10 2.76 1.16 2.35
C LEU A 10 1.43 1.89 2.14
N GLN A 11 1.36 2.71 1.10
CA GLN A 11 0.18 3.51 0.80
C GLN A 11 -0.42 3.12 -0.56
N LEU A 12 -1.72 2.85 -0.58
CA LEU A 12 -2.51 2.68 -1.81
C LEU A 12 -3.39 3.92 -2.00
N LEU A 13 -3.20 4.61 -3.12
CA LEU A 13 -3.94 5.80 -3.52
C LEU A 13 -4.73 5.53 -4.79
N GLU A 14 -5.99 5.96 -4.82
CA GLU A 14 -6.89 5.78 -5.97
C GLU A 14 -7.65 7.08 -6.25
N GLY A 15 -7.64 7.51 -7.50
CA GLY A 15 -8.31 8.74 -7.91
C GLY A 15 -7.90 9.19 -9.31
N PRO A 16 -8.39 10.37 -9.73
CA PRO A 16 -7.98 10.98 -10.99
C PRO A 16 -6.47 11.24 -11.02
N THR A 17 -5.82 10.99 -12.14
CA THR A 17 -4.34 11.10 -12.30
C THR A 17 -3.79 12.42 -11.76
N GLY A 18 -4.34 13.57 -12.15
CA GLY A 18 -3.84 14.87 -11.70
C GLY A 18 -3.96 15.08 -10.18
N VAL A 19 -4.99 14.52 -9.54
CA VAL A 19 -5.14 14.56 -8.08
C VAL A 19 -4.11 13.64 -7.41
N LEU A 20 -3.84 12.48 -8.00
CA LEU A 20 -2.82 11.56 -7.49
C LEU A 20 -1.41 12.16 -7.61
N GLU A 21 -1.09 12.81 -8.72
CA GLU A 21 0.19 13.49 -8.94
C GLU A 21 0.43 14.61 -7.93
N GLU A 22 -0.57 15.47 -7.69
CA GLU A 22 -0.50 16.52 -6.66
C GLU A 22 -0.28 15.92 -5.27
N ARG A 23 -1.03 14.88 -4.92
CA ARG A 23 -0.87 14.19 -3.63
C ARG A 23 0.49 13.53 -3.50
N MET A 24 0.99 12.92 -4.56
CA MET A 24 2.31 12.30 -4.58
C MET A 24 3.42 13.33 -4.40
N SER A 25 3.28 14.54 -4.95
CA SER A 25 4.23 15.64 -4.72
C SER A 25 4.27 16.09 -3.26
N VAL A 26 3.11 16.20 -2.62
CA VAL A 26 3.02 16.51 -1.18
C VAL A 26 3.63 15.40 -0.34
N ILE A 27 3.32 14.13 -0.65
CA ILE A 27 3.89 12.98 0.06
C ILE A 27 5.40 12.99 -0.10
N ALA A 28 5.93 13.03 -1.32
CA ALA A 28 7.36 12.95 -1.60
C ALA A 28 8.21 14.07 -0.95
N THR A 29 7.60 15.18 -0.53
CA THR A 29 8.30 16.32 0.11
C THR A 29 8.12 16.36 1.63
N ASP A 30 7.39 15.40 2.21
CA ASP A 30 7.12 15.34 3.64
C ASP A 30 8.36 14.87 4.42
N PRO A 31 8.90 15.67 5.36
CA PRO A 31 10.14 15.33 6.08
C PRO A 31 9.99 14.17 7.07
N ARG A 32 8.77 13.67 7.30
CA ARG A 32 8.51 12.55 8.23
C ARG A 32 8.90 11.19 7.66
N HIS A 33 9.17 11.10 6.37
CA HIS A 33 9.63 9.88 5.72
C HIS A 33 10.73 10.19 4.70
N HIS A 34 11.39 9.13 4.25
CA HIS A 34 12.42 9.14 3.22
C HIS A 34 12.20 7.93 2.30
N ASP A 35 12.90 7.87 1.17
CA ASP A 35 12.89 6.73 0.24
C ASP A 35 11.49 6.35 -0.30
N VAL A 36 10.74 7.35 -0.74
CA VAL A 36 9.45 7.14 -1.39
C VAL A 36 9.65 6.49 -2.75
N ARG A 37 9.02 5.32 -2.96
CA ARG A 37 9.02 4.60 -4.23
C ARG A 37 7.64 4.14 -4.64
N THR A 38 7.36 4.20 -5.94
CA THR A 38 6.14 3.64 -6.53
C THR A 38 6.34 2.16 -6.81
N LEU A 39 5.61 1.29 -6.10
CA LEU A 39 5.67 -0.16 -6.31
C LEU A 39 4.77 -0.63 -7.46
N LEU A 40 3.63 0.03 -7.63
CA LEU A 40 2.60 -0.32 -8.61
C LEU A 40 1.84 0.94 -9.03
N SER A 41 1.68 1.15 -10.33
CA SER A 41 0.86 2.21 -10.90
C SER A 41 0.07 1.64 -12.08
N GLU A 42 -1.26 1.59 -11.95
CA GLU A 42 -2.16 1.00 -12.95
C GLU A 42 -3.36 1.90 -13.19
N GLN A 43 -3.87 1.93 -14.42
CA GLN A 43 -5.16 2.54 -14.72
C GLN A 43 -6.28 1.55 -14.38
N LEU A 44 -7.26 2.02 -13.62
CA LEU A 44 -8.35 1.20 -13.10
C LEU A 44 -9.68 1.74 -13.64
N THR A 45 -10.59 0.85 -14.02
CA THR A 45 -11.95 1.21 -14.49
C THR A 45 -12.93 1.48 -13.34
N GLY A 46 -12.51 1.24 -12.09
CA GLY A 46 -13.27 1.50 -10.87
C GLY A 46 -12.36 1.48 -9.63
N ARG A 47 -12.86 1.92 -8.48
CA ARG A 47 -12.12 1.89 -7.21
C ARG A 47 -11.90 0.44 -6.76
N LEU A 48 -10.67 0.06 -6.40
CA LEU A 48 -10.38 -1.24 -5.78
C LEU A 48 -10.84 -1.27 -4.33
N LEU A 49 -10.83 -0.13 -3.62
CA LEU A 49 -11.26 -0.04 -2.23
C LEU A 49 -12.37 1.03 -2.06
N PRO A 50 -13.62 0.75 -2.49
CA PRO A 50 -14.67 1.75 -2.54
C PRO A 50 -15.11 2.29 -1.17
N SER A 51 -15.06 1.47 -0.12
CA SER A 51 -15.45 1.89 1.24
C SER A 51 -14.28 2.39 2.10
N TRP A 52 -13.03 2.35 1.60
CA TRP A 52 -11.85 2.66 2.41
C TRP A 52 -11.39 4.12 2.25
N THR A 53 -11.93 5.01 3.07
CA THR A 53 -11.45 6.39 3.20
C THR A 53 -10.26 6.46 4.16
N MET A 54 -9.07 6.01 3.71
CA MET A 54 -7.80 6.07 4.47
C MET A 54 -7.90 5.66 5.96
N GLY A 55 -8.35 4.44 6.25
CA GLY A 55 -8.16 3.82 7.57
C GLY A 55 -6.76 3.23 7.73
N TYR A 56 -6.16 3.40 8.91
CA TYR A 56 -5.18 2.45 9.45
C TYR A 56 -6.00 1.25 9.96
N PRO A 57 -5.67 0.00 9.61
CA PRO A 57 -6.47 -1.13 10.08
C PRO A 57 -6.50 -1.14 11.60
N THR A 58 -7.68 -1.17 12.21
CA THR A 58 -7.86 -1.47 13.66
C THR A 58 -7.56 -2.94 13.98
N VAL A 59 -6.97 -3.67 13.03
CA VAL A 59 -6.56 -5.06 13.13
C VAL A 59 -5.33 -5.11 14.03
N GLY A 60 -5.36 -5.92 15.08
CA GLY A 60 -4.24 -6.05 16.00
C GLY A 60 -2.97 -6.53 15.27
N ARG A 61 -1.77 -6.15 15.77
CA ARG A 61 -0.49 -6.50 15.12
C ARG A 61 -0.29 -8.01 14.90
N ALA A 62 -0.96 -8.87 15.68
CA ALA A 62 -0.94 -10.31 15.46
C ALA A 62 -1.82 -10.75 14.27
N GLU A 63 -3.02 -10.16 14.14
CA GLU A 63 -3.97 -10.49 13.07
C GLU A 63 -3.52 -9.93 11.71
N ILE A 64 -2.81 -8.79 11.70
CA ILE A 64 -2.31 -8.18 10.46
C ILE A 64 -1.18 -9.02 9.83
N ASP A 65 -0.41 -9.74 10.66
CA ASP A 65 0.68 -10.62 10.21
C ASP A 65 0.18 -11.86 9.47
N ASP A 66 -1.06 -12.27 9.73
CA ASP A 66 -1.71 -13.41 9.07
C ASP A 66 -2.39 -13.01 7.75
N ILE A 67 -2.39 -11.72 7.39
CA ILE A 67 -2.92 -11.27 6.11
C ILE A 67 -2.00 -11.78 4.98
N PRO A 68 -2.56 -12.51 3.98
CA PRO A 68 -1.82 -12.96 2.81
C PRO A 68 -1.08 -11.81 2.13
N GLY A 69 0.20 -12.04 1.82
CA GLY A 69 1.05 -11.05 1.18
C GLY A 69 1.56 -9.93 2.10
N TYR A 70 1.00 -9.71 3.31
CA TYR A 70 1.43 -8.61 4.19
C TYR A 70 2.89 -8.76 4.62
N ARG A 71 3.24 -9.85 5.32
CA ARG A 71 4.61 -10.07 5.82
C ARG A 71 5.63 -10.07 4.69
N ARG A 72 5.38 -10.84 3.63
CA ARG A 72 6.26 -10.90 2.44
C ARG A 72 6.46 -9.55 1.77
N THR A 73 5.38 -8.77 1.60
CA THR A 73 5.50 -7.43 1.00
C THR A 73 6.50 -6.60 1.82
N PHE A 74 6.36 -6.55 3.13
CA PHE A 74 7.28 -5.79 3.97
C PHE A 74 8.70 -6.39 3.99
N GLU A 75 8.87 -7.71 4.10
CA GLU A 75 10.19 -8.38 4.03
C GLU A 75 10.94 -8.08 2.71
N ASP A 76 10.22 -8.05 1.59
CA ASP A 76 10.80 -7.70 0.29
C ASP A 76 11.15 -6.20 0.23
N LEU A 77 10.34 -5.35 0.88
CA LEU A 77 10.64 -3.92 1.00
C LEU A 77 11.86 -3.66 1.89
N ASP A 78 12.15 -4.56 2.83
CA ASP A 78 13.27 -4.47 3.76
C ASP A 78 14.62 -4.76 3.12
N THR A 79 14.64 -5.66 2.14
CA THR A 79 15.85 -6.24 1.55
C THR A 79 16.35 -5.48 0.32
N ASP A 80 15.74 -4.35 -0.02
CA ASP A 80 15.94 -3.60 -1.27
C ASP A 80 15.94 -4.51 -2.52
N THR A 81 15.06 -5.52 -2.48
CA THR A 81 14.93 -6.50 -3.55
C THR A 81 14.15 -5.87 -4.72
N ASP A 82 14.43 -6.34 -5.94
CA ASP A 82 13.72 -5.93 -7.16
C ASP A 82 12.20 -5.99 -6.97
N SER A 83 11.51 -4.90 -7.35
CA SER A 83 10.06 -4.75 -7.25
C SER A 83 9.29 -5.88 -7.93
N SER A 84 9.90 -6.57 -8.90
CA SER A 84 9.35 -7.76 -9.55
C SER A 84 8.98 -8.88 -8.58
N PHE A 85 9.72 -9.04 -7.47
CA PHE A 85 9.45 -10.05 -6.44
C PHE A 85 8.38 -9.62 -5.44
N THR A 86 8.25 -8.31 -5.19
CA THR A 86 7.25 -7.74 -4.27
C THR A 86 5.83 -7.73 -4.87
N LEU A 87 5.72 -7.60 -6.20
CA LEU A 87 4.44 -7.43 -6.89
C LEU A 87 3.40 -8.56 -6.64
N PRO A 88 3.76 -9.86 -6.69
CA PRO A 88 2.79 -10.93 -6.38
C PRO A 88 2.23 -10.84 -4.97
N ALA A 89 3.09 -10.63 -3.96
CA ALA A 89 2.68 -10.49 -2.55
C ALA A 89 1.83 -9.23 -2.35
N LEU A 90 2.20 -8.12 -2.97
CA LEU A 90 1.42 -6.89 -2.94
C LEU A 90 0.02 -7.08 -3.56
N ARG A 91 -0.08 -7.82 -4.66
CA ARG A 91 -1.37 -8.11 -5.29
C ARG A 91 -2.25 -9.00 -4.42
N GLU A 92 -1.69 -9.98 -3.72
CA GLU A 92 -2.45 -10.79 -2.74
C GLU A 92 -2.98 -9.93 -1.60
N LEU A 93 -2.13 -9.04 -1.06
CA LEU A 93 -2.50 -8.10 -0.02
C LEU A 93 -3.65 -7.19 -0.46
N ILE A 94 -3.55 -6.58 -1.64
CA ILE A 94 -4.60 -5.72 -2.19
C ILE A 94 -5.92 -6.48 -2.38
N ARG A 95 -5.87 -7.72 -2.89
CA ARG A 95 -7.07 -8.56 -3.05
C ARG A 95 -7.73 -8.85 -1.70
N TRP A 96 -6.94 -9.20 -0.69
CA TRP A 96 -7.47 -9.50 0.64
C TRP A 96 -8.23 -8.31 1.24
N PHE A 97 -7.69 -7.09 1.09
CA PHE A 97 -8.36 -5.88 1.55
C PHE A 97 -9.63 -5.61 0.73
N ARG A 98 -9.55 -5.71 -0.60
CA ARG A 98 -10.71 -5.53 -1.48
C ARG A 98 -11.90 -6.39 -1.05
N ASP A 99 -11.67 -7.68 -0.84
CA ASP A 99 -12.73 -8.65 -0.54
C ASP A 99 -13.40 -8.39 0.83
N ARG A 100 -12.77 -7.62 1.71
CA ARG A 100 -13.29 -7.23 3.04
C ARG A 100 -13.84 -5.81 3.11
N THR A 101 -13.74 -5.04 2.02
CA THR A 101 -14.23 -3.66 1.93
C THR A 101 -15.61 -3.53 1.30
N HIS A 102 -16.47 -4.54 1.44
CA HIS A 102 -17.86 -4.51 1.00
C HIS A 102 -18.79 -3.77 1.97
#